data_AF-A0A6G3ZRL5-F1
#
_entry.id   AF-A0A6G3ZRL5-F1
#
_cell.length_a   1.000
_cell.length_b   1.000
_cell.length_c   1.000
_cell.angle_alpha   90.00
_cell.angle_beta   90.00
_cell.angle_gamma   90.00
#
_symmetry.space_group_name_H-M   'P 1'
#
loop_
_entity.id
_entity.type
_entity.pdbx_description
1 polymer ?
#
loop_
_entity_poly.entity_id
_entity_poly.type
_entity_poly.pdbx_seq_one_letter_code
_entity_poly.pdbx_strand_id
1 'polypeptide(L)'
;MPSQTSTPTSSHDFKLSAKEQEVYNNFQKDLNEQKLNELEPMSIAKLYVQARLENKNDVVYALYTDKEGHVEWTKEEDEKIPNSDRGTREQILKTFNNIEKGKFIQTSDVEGYIEYQSREDEESKSGFNMIRDDDGIWNVSFKPIQ
;
A
#
# COMPACT_ATOMS: atom_id res chain seq x y z
N MET A 1 -43.52 10.48 -3.78
CA MET A 1 -42.43 9.66 -3.22
C MET A 1 -41.15 10.04 -3.95
N PRO A 2 -40.19 10.73 -3.31
CA PRO A 2 -38.84 10.93 -3.84
C PRO A 2 -37.95 9.76 -3.34
N SER A 3 -36.86 9.28 -3.94
CA SER A 3 -36.12 9.59 -5.16
C SER A 3 -35.37 8.31 -5.55
N GLN A 4 -35.18 8.11 -6.85
CA GLN A 4 -34.16 7.22 -7.37
C GLN A 4 -32.78 7.81 -7.04
N THR A 5 -31.89 7.04 -6.41
CA THR A 5 -30.44 7.22 -6.52
C THR A 5 -29.77 5.85 -6.51
N SER A 6 -29.81 5.18 -7.66
CA SER A 6 -28.81 4.18 -8.00
C SER A 6 -27.51 4.95 -8.27
N THR A 7 -26.69 5.16 -7.24
CA THR A 7 -25.28 5.49 -7.49
C THR A 7 -24.64 4.22 -8.07
N PRO A 8 -24.03 4.25 -9.27
CA PRO A 8 -23.13 3.18 -9.65
C PRO A 8 -21.96 3.27 -8.68
N THR A 9 -21.93 2.37 -7.70
CA THR A 9 -20.71 2.06 -6.96
C THR A 9 -19.70 1.66 -8.02
N SER A 10 -18.87 2.61 -8.45
CA SER A 10 -17.77 2.34 -9.36
C SER A 10 -16.84 1.42 -8.58
N SER A 11 -17.02 0.11 -8.75
CA SER A 11 -16.00 -0.88 -8.49
C SER A 11 -14.86 -0.55 -9.45
N HIS A 12 -14.01 0.40 -9.06
CA HIS A 12 -12.70 0.53 -9.66
C HIS A 12 -11.96 -0.72 -9.21
N ASP A 13 -11.93 -1.74 -10.07
CA ASP A 13 -11.12 -2.94 -9.87
C ASP A 13 -9.66 -2.50 -9.88
N PHE A 14 -9.15 -2.15 -8.70
CA PHE A 14 -7.74 -1.91 -8.47
C PHE A 14 -6.93 -3.06 -9.08
N LYS A 15 -6.03 -2.74 -10.00
CA LYS A 15 -5.31 -3.76 -10.78
C LYS A 15 -3.86 -3.37 -11.00
N LEU A 16 -2.98 -4.34 -10.76
CA LEU A 16 -1.57 -4.25 -11.10
C LEU A 16 -1.39 -4.35 -12.63
N SER A 17 -0.44 -3.57 -13.17
CA SER A 17 0.04 -3.74 -14.53
C SER A 17 0.77 -5.09 -14.69
N ALA A 18 1.04 -5.50 -15.94
CA ALA A 18 1.72 -6.77 -16.21
C ALA A 18 3.09 -6.87 -15.52
N LYS A 19 3.87 -5.77 -15.52
CA LYS A 19 5.19 -5.72 -14.84
C LYS A 19 5.03 -5.83 -13.34
N GLU A 20 4.14 -5.02 -12.75
CA GLU A 20 3.87 -5.05 -11.30
C GLU A 20 3.40 -6.42 -10.84
N GLN A 21 2.52 -7.08 -11.61
CA GLN A 21 2.01 -8.41 -11.31
C GLN A 21 3.12 -9.47 -11.39
N GLU A 22 4.02 -9.39 -12.37
CA GLU A 22 5.15 -10.31 -12.50
C GLU A 22 6.10 -10.18 -11.31
N VAL A 23 6.50 -8.95 -10.97
CA VAL A 23 7.36 -8.68 -9.82
C VAL A 23 6.68 -9.13 -8.53
N TYR A 24 5.40 -8.82 -8.36
CA TYR A 24 4.62 -9.26 -7.20
C TYR A 24 4.56 -10.78 -7.08
N ASN A 25 4.32 -11.51 -8.18
CA ASN A 25 4.30 -12.98 -8.18
C ASN A 25 5.67 -13.58 -7.86
N ASN A 26 6.75 -12.93 -8.27
CA ASN A 26 8.10 -13.37 -7.95
C ASN A 26 8.48 -13.02 -6.51
N PHE A 27 8.12 -11.84 -6.03
CA PHE A 27 8.31 -11.41 -4.64
C PHE A 27 7.62 -12.36 -3.67
N GLN A 28 6.37 -12.74 -3.91
CA GLN A 28 5.62 -13.64 -3.02
C GLN A 28 6.24 -15.04 -2.83
N LYS A 29 7.14 -15.49 -3.71
CA LYS A 29 7.75 -16.82 -3.62
C LYS A 29 8.82 -16.91 -2.54
N ASP A 30 9.55 -15.82 -2.30
CA ASP A 30 10.72 -15.79 -1.42
C ASP A 30 10.81 -14.53 -0.56
N LEU A 31 9.87 -13.60 -0.71
CA LEU A 31 9.77 -12.33 0.01
C LEU A 31 11.05 -11.49 -0.08
N ASN A 32 11.81 -11.67 -1.17
CA ASN A 32 13.06 -10.95 -1.38
C ASN A 32 12.81 -9.56 -1.95
N GLU A 33 13.03 -8.54 -1.12
CA GLU A 33 12.91 -7.13 -1.45
C GLU A 33 13.76 -6.68 -2.64
N GLN A 34 14.89 -7.34 -2.92
CA GLN A 34 15.75 -7.01 -4.06
C GLN A 34 15.00 -7.03 -5.39
N LYS A 35 13.91 -7.81 -5.48
CA LYS A 35 13.02 -7.86 -6.66
C LYS A 35 12.19 -6.58 -6.85
N LEU A 36 12.03 -5.80 -5.79
CA LEU A 36 11.32 -4.52 -5.78
C LEU A 36 12.22 -3.36 -6.21
N ASN A 37 13.54 -3.54 -6.33
CA ASN A 37 14.48 -2.49 -6.71
C ASN A 37 14.16 -1.87 -8.09
N GLU A 38 13.59 -2.67 -9.01
CA GLU A 38 13.17 -2.20 -10.34
C GLU A 38 11.78 -1.53 -10.37
N LEU A 39 11.13 -1.40 -9.20
CA LEU A 39 9.83 -0.79 -9.05
C LEU A 39 9.92 0.63 -8.51
N GLU A 40 9.06 1.48 -9.04
CA GLU A 40 8.87 2.81 -8.50
C GLU A 40 8.06 2.75 -7.18
N PRO A 41 8.17 3.76 -6.31
CA PRO A 41 7.42 3.82 -5.04
C PRO A 41 5.92 3.60 -5.23
N MET A 42 5.34 4.18 -6.29
CA MET A 42 3.93 3.99 -6.66
C MET A 42 3.58 2.54 -6.98
N SER A 43 4.51 1.78 -7.57
CA SER A 43 4.29 0.36 -7.82
C SER A 43 4.33 -0.43 -6.51
N ILE A 44 5.30 -0.17 -5.62
CA ILE A 44 5.40 -0.86 -4.32
C ILE A 44 4.15 -0.58 -3.46
N ALA A 45 3.68 0.66 -3.47
CA ALA A 45 2.41 1.07 -2.88
C ALA A 45 1.22 0.24 -3.38
N LYS A 46 1.13 0.00 -4.69
CA LYS A 46 0.09 -0.85 -5.27
C LYS A 46 0.25 -2.31 -4.84
N LEU A 47 1.47 -2.84 -4.84
CA LEU A 47 1.75 -4.20 -4.38
C LEU A 47 1.27 -4.41 -2.93
N TYR A 48 1.49 -3.42 -2.07
CA TYR A 48 1.02 -3.42 -0.68
C TYR A 48 -0.52 -3.48 -0.60
N VAL A 49 -1.22 -2.65 -1.38
CA VAL A 49 -2.69 -2.70 -1.43
C VAL A 49 -3.17 -4.05 -1.92
N GLN A 50 -2.56 -4.61 -2.97
CA GLN A 50 -2.88 -5.94 -3.48
C GLN A 50 -2.71 -7.03 -2.41
N ALA A 51 -1.59 -7.02 -1.69
CA ALA A 51 -1.30 -7.98 -0.63
C ALA A 51 -2.34 -7.91 0.50
N ARG A 52 -2.78 -6.70 0.87
CA ARG A 52 -3.87 -6.51 1.84
C ARG A 52 -5.22 -7.02 1.33
N LEU A 53 -5.54 -6.78 0.06
CA LEU A 53 -6.77 -7.29 -0.56
C LEU A 53 -6.82 -8.82 -0.62
N GLU A 54 -5.66 -9.46 -0.75
CA GLU A 54 -5.48 -10.92 -0.73
C GLU A 54 -5.30 -11.50 0.68
N ASN A 55 -5.27 -10.66 1.73
CA ASN A 55 -4.97 -11.06 3.11
C ASN A 55 -3.64 -11.82 3.26
N LYS A 56 -2.65 -11.49 2.43
CA LYS A 56 -1.31 -12.10 2.46
C LYS A 56 -0.43 -11.36 3.46
N ASN A 57 -0.66 -11.60 4.74
CA ASN A 57 0.00 -10.86 5.83
C ASN A 57 1.53 -10.94 5.77
N ASP A 58 2.12 -12.10 5.44
CA ASP A 58 3.57 -12.23 5.23
C ASP A 58 4.11 -11.29 4.16
N VAL A 59 3.35 -11.13 3.06
CA VAL A 59 3.71 -10.27 1.93
C VAL A 59 3.54 -8.80 2.31
N VAL A 60 2.48 -8.47 3.06
CA VAL A 60 2.26 -7.13 3.62
C VAL A 60 3.42 -6.75 4.53
N TYR A 61 3.83 -7.64 5.44
CA TYR A 61 4.93 -7.38 6.37
C TYR A 61 6.26 -7.20 5.64
N ALA A 62 6.54 -8.04 4.64
CA ALA A 62 7.76 -7.92 3.83
C ALA A 62 7.81 -6.65 2.96
N LEU A 63 6.69 -5.93 2.78
CA LEU A 63 6.64 -4.64 2.10
C LEU A 63 6.81 -3.46 3.05
N TYR A 64 6.80 -3.70 4.37
CA TYR A 64 7.20 -2.67 5.32
C TYR A 64 8.71 -2.45 5.30
N THR A 65 9.13 -1.27 5.73
CA THR A 65 10.55 -0.94 5.87
C THR A 65 11.19 -1.74 6.99
N ASP A 66 12.34 -2.31 6.74
CA ASP A 66 13.22 -2.95 7.72
C ASP A 66 14.30 -1.98 8.25
N LYS A 67 14.31 -0.73 7.77
CA LYS A 67 15.28 0.30 8.16
C LYS A 67 15.24 0.54 9.67
N GLU A 68 16.40 0.42 10.31
CA GLU A 68 16.54 0.64 11.75
C GLU A 68 15.99 2.02 12.17
N GLY A 69 15.19 2.04 13.23
CA GLY A 69 14.52 3.25 13.72
C GLY A 69 13.18 3.58 13.05
N HIS A 70 12.81 2.90 11.96
CA HIS A 70 11.51 3.04 11.29
C HIS A 70 10.61 1.80 11.41
N VAL A 71 11.15 0.68 11.92
CA VAL A 71 10.41 -0.53 12.26
C VAL A 71 9.61 -0.32 13.56
N GLU A 72 8.29 -0.47 13.50
CA GLU A 72 7.43 -0.29 14.67
C GLU A 72 7.13 -1.60 15.40
N TRP A 73 7.07 -2.72 14.69
CA TRP A 73 6.83 -4.05 15.27
C TRP A 73 7.52 -5.14 14.46
N THR A 74 7.85 -6.23 15.14
CA THR A 74 8.49 -7.41 14.53
C THR A 74 7.49 -8.29 13.79
N LYS A 75 7.98 -9.22 12.96
CA LYS A 75 7.13 -10.19 12.26
C LYS A 75 6.30 -11.03 13.23
N GLU A 76 6.91 -11.47 14.33
CA GLU A 76 6.23 -12.24 15.38
C GLU A 76 5.11 -11.44 16.06
N GLU A 77 5.25 -10.11 16.14
CA GLU A 77 4.21 -9.22 16.64
C GLU A 77 3.12 -8.98 15.58
N ASP A 78 3.50 -8.82 14.32
CA ASP A 78 2.56 -8.72 13.20
C ASP A 78 1.63 -9.94 13.17
N GLU A 79 2.17 -11.16 13.28
CA GLU A 79 1.39 -12.40 13.30
C GLU A 79 0.38 -12.49 14.47
N LYS A 80 0.60 -11.73 15.55
CA LYS A 80 -0.34 -11.64 16.68
C LYS A 80 -1.44 -10.60 16.45
N ILE A 81 -1.31 -9.72 15.45
CA ILE A 81 -2.34 -8.74 15.10
C ILE A 81 -3.56 -9.49 14.53
N PRO A 82 -4.75 -9.35 15.14
CA PRO A 82 -5.96 -10.01 14.65
C PRO A 82 -6.29 -9.55 13.23
N ASN A 83 -6.80 -10.45 12.40
CA ASN A 83 -7.27 -10.07 11.06
C ASN A 83 -8.36 -8.98 11.10
N SER A 84 -9.14 -8.90 12.19
CA SER A 84 -10.13 -7.84 12.42
C SER A 84 -9.51 -6.44 12.48
N ASP A 85 -8.30 -6.32 13.04
CA ASP A 85 -7.55 -5.06 13.14
C ASP A 85 -6.84 -4.68 11.84
N ARG A 86 -6.67 -5.63 10.91
CA ARG A 86 -6.06 -5.40 9.59
C ARG A 86 -7.00 -4.75 8.59
N GLY A 87 -8.28 -4.59 8.94
CA GLY A 87 -9.31 -3.98 8.12
C GLY A 87 -9.90 -4.94 7.09
N THR A 88 -11.17 -4.71 6.74
CA THR A 88 -11.86 -5.55 5.75
C THR A 88 -11.49 -5.14 4.32
N ARG A 89 -11.71 -6.04 3.35
CA ARG A 89 -11.53 -5.74 1.92
C ARG A 89 -12.24 -4.45 1.50
N GLU A 90 -13.46 -4.22 1.96
CA GLU A 90 -14.22 -3.01 1.67
C GLU A 90 -13.57 -1.75 2.26
N GLN A 91 -13.03 -1.82 3.47
CA GLN A 91 -12.29 -0.71 4.08
C GLN A 91 -10.99 -0.44 3.33
N ILE A 92 -10.24 -1.48 2.95
CA ILE A 92 -9.00 -1.35 2.17
C ILE A 92 -9.30 -0.69 0.82
N LEU A 93 -10.29 -1.19 0.08
CA LEU A 93 -10.69 -0.59 -1.20
C LEU A 93 -11.12 0.86 -1.03
N LYS A 94 -11.87 1.19 0.02
CA LYS A 94 -12.30 2.57 0.29
C LYS A 94 -11.12 3.48 0.65
N THR A 95 -10.18 3.00 1.47
CA THR A 95 -9.01 3.76 1.92
C THR A 95 -8.01 3.98 0.80
N PHE A 96 -7.79 3.01 -0.08
CA PHE A 96 -6.82 3.08 -1.17
C PHE A 96 -7.47 3.29 -2.54
N ASN A 97 -8.73 3.70 -2.56
CA ASN A 97 -9.43 4.00 -3.80
C ASN A 97 -8.68 5.09 -4.56
N ASN A 98 -8.58 4.97 -5.88
CA ASN A 98 -7.80 5.88 -6.74
C ASN A 98 -6.30 6.04 -6.37
N ILE A 99 -5.70 5.14 -5.58
CA ILE A 99 -4.25 5.21 -5.28
C ILE A 99 -3.40 5.21 -6.57
N GLU A 100 -3.87 4.54 -7.63
CA GLU A 100 -3.23 4.55 -8.95
C GLU A 100 -3.15 5.92 -9.62
N LYS A 101 -4.05 6.84 -9.25
CA LYS A 101 -4.05 8.25 -9.67
C LYS A 101 -3.24 9.15 -8.71
N GLY A 102 -2.68 8.56 -7.66
CA GLY A 102 -1.84 9.24 -6.70
C GLY A 102 -0.50 9.69 -7.29
N LYS A 103 0.30 10.35 -6.46
CA LYS A 103 1.66 10.72 -6.78
C LYS A 103 2.56 10.44 -5.59
N PHE A 104 3.78 10.03 -5.88
CA PHE A 104 4.82 9.97 -4.89
C PHE A 104 5.43 11.36 -4.70
N ILE A 105 5.58 11.79 -3.45
CA ILE A 105 6.20 13.06 -3.06
C ILE A 105 7.37 12.70 -2.15
N GLN A 106 8.58 12.85 -2.67
CA GLN A 106 9.79 12.68 -1.88
C GLN A 106 10.02 13.93 -1.02
N THR A 107 10.20 13.73 0.28
CA THR A 107 10.42 14.81 1.26
C THR A 107 11.87 14.90 1.72
N SER A 108 12.61 13.79 1.68
CA SER A 108 14.04 13.74 1.98
C SER A 108 14.74 12.66 1.15
N ASP A 109 16.04 12.45 1.34
CA ASP A 109 16.75 11.35 0.70
C ASP A 109 16.22 9.98 1.10
N VAL A 110 15.61 9.83 2.28
CA VAL A 110 15.15 8.52 2.78
C VAL A 110 13.66 8.48 3.08
N GLU A 111 12.95 9.58 2.90
CA GLU A 111 11.52 9.68 3.20
C GLU A 111 10.75 10.27 2.02
N GLY A 112 9.54 9.77 1.86
CA GLY A 112 8.54 10.31 0.98
C GLY A 112 7.18 9.78 1.35
N TYR A 113 6.16 10.16 0.60
CA TYR A 113 4.82 9.68 0.84
C TYR A 113 4.02 9.60 -0.46
N ILE A 114 3.04 8.70 -0.46
CA ILE A 114 2.10 8.57 -1.57
C ILE A 114 0.89 9.44 -1.25
N GLU A 115 0.67 10.49 -2.02
CA GLU A 115 -0.49 11.37 -1.91
C GLU A 115 -1.54 10.99 -2.96
N TYR A 116 -2.76 10.69 -2.53
CA TYR A 116 -3.86 10.36 -3.43
C TYR A 116 -5.21 10.79 -2.86
N GLN A 117 -6.22 10.88 -3.71
CA GLN A 117 -7.56 11.31 -3.34
C GLN A 117 -8.50 10.11 -3.33
N SER A 118 -8.83 9.61 -2.13
CA SER A 118 -9.65 8.42 -1.94
C SER A 118 -11.05 8.55 -2.56
N ARG A 119 -11.60 9.77 -2.62
CA ARG A 119 -12.86 10.06 -3.31
C ARG A 119 -12.76 11.37 -4.07
N GLU A 120 -13.26 11.40 -5.29
CA GLU A 120 -13.21 12.59 -6.16
C GLU A 120 -13.91 13.80 -5.53
N ASP A 121 -14.93 13.57 -4.70
CA ASP A 121 -15.69 14.60 -3.97
C ASP A 121 -15.07 14.99 -2.61
N GLU A 122 -14.02 14.33 -2.13
CA GLU A 122 -13.37 14.69 -0.86
C GLU A 122 -12.23 15.69 -1.10
N GLU A 123 -12.28 16.87 -0.46
CA GLU A 123 -11.17 17.84 -0.48
C GLU A 123 -9.92 17.32 0.24
N SER A 124 -10.08 16.39 1.17
CA SER A 124 -8.99 15.80 1.94
C SER A 124 -8.26 14.72 1.16
N LYS A 125 -6.94 14.90 1.03
CA LYS A 125 -6.05 13.89 0.44
C LYS A 125 -5.70 12.84 1.49
N SER A 126 -5.63 11.59 1.05
CA SER A 126 -5.11 10.48 1.83
C SER A 126 -3.66 10.20 1.43
N GLY A 127 -2.93 9.52 2.31
CA GLY A 127 -1.60 9.06 1.98
C GLY A 127 -0.97 8.20 3.06
N PHE A 128 0.14 7.58 2.70
CA PHE A 128 0.99 6.84 3.63
C PHE A 128 2.46 7.12 3.32
N ASN A 129 3.27 7.04 4.37
CA ASN A 129 4.71 7.29 4.27
C ASN A 129 5.41 6.09 3.63
N MET A 130 6.48 6.38 2.91
CA MET A 130 7.43 5.43 2.39
C MET A 130 8.82 5.80 2.85
N ILE A 131 9.60 4.80 3.21
CA ILE A 131 10.98 4.95 3.68
C ILE A 131 11.88 4.21 2.71
N ARG A 132 12.92 4.89 2.25
CA ARG A 132 13.97 4.25 1.45
C ARG A 132 14.97 3.59 2.39
N ASP A 133 15.13 2.27 2.25
CA ASP A 133 16.14 1.51 2.99
C ASP A 133 17.56 1.79 2.48
N ASP A 134 18.53 1.09 3.06
CA ASP A 134 19.95 1.22 2.73
C ASP A 134 20.32 0.54 1.38
N ASP A 135 19.47 -0.36 0.88
CA ASP A 135 19.56 -0.95 -0.47
C ASP A 135 18.97 -0.04 -1.57
N GLY A 136 18.39 1.10 -1.17
CA GLY A 136 17.80 2.09 -2.07
C GLY A 136 16.39 1.76 -2.51
N ILE A 137 15.73 0.78 -1.87
CA ILE A 137 14.38 0.32 -2.19
C ILE A 137 13.39 1.08 -1.30
N TRP A 138 12.22 1.41 -1.86
CA TRP A 138 11.20 2.18 -1.17
C TRP A 138 10.17 1.27 -0.53
N ASN A 139 10.12 1.25 0.79
CA ASN A 139 9.22 0.37 1.54
C ASN A 139 8.14 1.17 2.25
N VAL A 140 7.03 0.53 2.57
CA VAL A 140 5.92 1.18 3.27
C VAL A 140 6.33 1.43 4.71
N SER A 141 6.06 2.64 5.22
CA SER A 141 6.24 2.90 6.65
C SER A 141 5.13 2.24 7.44
N PHE A 142 5.45 1.73 8.62
CA PHE A 142 4.46 1.27 9.60
C PHE A 142 3.53 2.39 10.07
N LYS A 143 3.97 3.66 9.97
CA LYS A 143 3.19 4.83 10.40
C LYS A 143 2.46 5.48 9.23
N PRO A 144 1.12 5.68 9.34
CA PRO A 144 0.40 6.51 8.39
C PRO A 144 0.86 7.97 8.48
N ILE A 145 0.48 8.78 7.48
CA ILE A 145 0.69 10.23 7.54
C ILE A 145 -0.23 10.80 8.64
N GLN A 146 0.35 11.58 9.56
CA GLN A 146 -0.37 12.32 10.61
C GLN A 146 -0.71 13.74 10.18
#